data_AF-I4AQH6-F1
#
_entry.id   AF-I4AQH6-F1
#
_cell.length_a   1.000
_cell.length_b   1.000
_cell.length_c   1.000
_cell.angle_alpha   90.00
_cell.angle_beta   90.00
_cell.angle_gamma   90.00
#
_symmetry.space_group_name_H-M   'P 1'
#
loop_
_entity.id
_entity.type
_entity.pdbx_description
1 polymer ?
#
loop_
_entity_poly.entity_id
_entity_poly.type
_entity_poly.pdbx_seq_one_letter_code
_entity_poly.pdbx_strand_id
1 'polypeptide(L)'
;MIKFIKFIWMFSMVAVMGVLLYENVILQPPVTIKIDDIGGVFSLSKNSFFYLFLAVIVVLNGMLLILGTVVPTLPEQFLPIPKRKFWAKNQATRQLLLKNFKLWTKGIGIFINLFIMVYLVSIQIDNGATPKFIFNASILSTVISGLLVAWLILFFAWFGINKTAAEKVRVESQK
;
A
#
# COMPACT_ATOMS: atom_id res chain seq x y z
N MET A 1 -16.60 -5.72 5.94
CA MET A 1 -15.63 -5.14 4.99
C MET A 1 -14.61 -4.20 5.66
N ILE A 2 -15.03 -3.14 6.37
CA ILE A 2 -14.14 -2.13 6.99
C ILE A 2 -13.09 -2.71 7.97
N LYS A 3 -13.48 -3.65 8.83
CA LYS A 3 -12.56 -4.31 9.78
C LYS A 3 -11.55 -5.23 9.09
N PHE A 4 -11.96 -5.83 7.96
CA PHE A 4 -11.18 -6.82 7.23
C PHE A 4 -9.95 -6.22 6.53
N ILE A 5 -10.11 -5.08 5.83
CA ILE A 5 -8.97 -4.40 5.17
C ILE A 5 -7.93 -3.94 6.19
N LYS A 6 -8.39 -3.39 7.33
CA LYS A 6 -7.46 -3.01 8.42
C LYS A 6 -6.67 -4.22 8.92
N PHE A 7 -7.34 -5.35 9.10
CA PHE A 7 -6.71 -6.60 9.54
C PHE A 7 -5.69 -7.11 8.52
N ILE A 8 -6.06 -7.18 7.22
CA ILE A 8 -5.14 -7.60 6.16
C ILE A 8 -3.94 -6.67 6.06
N TRP A 9 -4.12 -5.36 6.18
CA TRP A 9 -3.01 -4.41 6.16
C TRP A 9 -2.05 -4.60 7.34
N MET A 10 -2.56 -4.84 8.56
CA MET A 10 -1.70 -5.16 9.70
C MET A 10 -0.96 -6.49 9.48
N PHE A 11 -1.64 -7.49 8.93
CA PHE A 11 -1.03 -8.77 8.61
C PHE A 11 0.06 -8.64 7.53
N SER A 12 -0.15 -7.82 6.49
CA SER A 12 0.86 -7.60 5.45
C SER A 12 2.09 -6.87 5.99
N MET A 13 1.92 -5.96 6.96
CA MET A 13 3.02 -5.33 7.69
C MET A 13 3.85 -6.35 8.48
N VAL A 14 3.19 -7.25 9.21
CA VAL A 14 3.87 -8.33 9.94
C VAL A 14 4.57 -9.28 8.98
N ALA A 15 3.93 -9.62 7.85
CA ALA A 15 4.50 -10.49 6.84
C ALA A 15 5.78 -9.90 6.22
N VAL A 16 5.75 -8.64 5.78
CA VAL A 16 6.95 -8.00 5.20
C VAL A 16 8.06 -7.84 6.23
N MET A 17 7.72 -7.58 7.49
CA MET A 17 8.70 -7.55 8.57
C MET A 17 9.31 -8.93 8.83
N GLY A 18 8.49 -9.98 8.80
CA GLY A 18 8.95 -11.37 8.92
C GLY A 18 9.91 -11.75 7.79
N VAL A 19 9.59 -11.38 6.55
CA VAL A 19 10.50 -11.58 5.40
C VAL A 19 11.80 -10.80 5.61
N LEU A 20 11.74 -9.52 5.98
CA LEU A 20 12.95 -8.71 6.22
C LEU A 20 13.84 -9.28 7.33
N LEU A 21 13.25 -9.76 8.42
CA LEU A 21 13.99 -10.43 9.51
C LEU A 21 14.61 -11.75 9.03
N TYR A 22 13.89 -12.51 8.20
CA TYR A 22 14.39 -13.74 7.61
C TYR A 22 15.58 -13.48 6.66
N GLU A 23 15.50 -12.44 5.82
CA GLU A 23 16.63 -11.97 4.99
C GLU A 23 17.85 -11.64 5.86
N ASN A 24 17.63 -10.99 7.01
CA ASN A 24 18.69 -10.69 7.97
C ASN A 24 19.25 -11.94 8.68
N VAL A 25 18.69 -13.13 8.50
CA VAL A 25 19.32 -14.37 8.95
C VAL A 25 20.09 -14.99 7.79
N ILE A 26 19.46 -15.14 6.63
CA ILE A 26 19.98 -15.98 5.54
C ILE A 26 21.00 -15.29 4.63
N LEU A 27 20.88 -13.97 4.41
CA LEU A 27 21.80 -13.27 3.52
C LEU A 27 23.21 -13.21 4.12
N GLN A 28 24.20 -13.54 3.30
CA GLN A 28 25.62 -13.40 3.61
C GLN A 28 26.12 -12.04 3.12
N PRO A 29 26.99 -11.35 3.89
CA PRO A 29 27.62 -10.12 3.42
C PRO A 29 28.70 -10.41 2.36
N PRO A 30 28.88 -9.55 1.34
CA PRO A 30 28.09 -8.35 1.05
C PRO A 30 26.76 -8.68 0.38
N VAL A 31 25.71 -7.94 0.75
CA VAL A 31 24.40 -8.04 0.08
C VAL A 31 24.44 -7.21 -1.18
N THR A 32 24.26 -7.85 -2.33
CA THR A 32 24.31 -7.22 -3.64
C THR A 32 22.91 -6.90 -4.13
N ILE A 33 22.65 -5.64 -4.46
CA ILE A 33 21.42 -5.17 -5.10
C ILE A 33 21.75 -4.81 -6.54
N LYS A 34 21.10 -5.47 -7.49
CA LYS A 34 21.20 -5.17 -8.92
C LYS A 34 20.02 -4.28 -9.32
N ILE A 35 20.31 -3.19 -10.02
CA ILE A 35 19.30 -2.33 -10.62
C ILE A 35 19.49 -2.41 -12.14
N ASP A 36 18.73 -3.31 -12.77
CA ASP A 36 18.92 -3.74 -14.16
C ASP A 36 18.87 -2.57 -15.16
N ASP A 37 18.06 -1.55 -14.92
CA ASP A 37 17.86 -0.44 -15.86
C ASP A 37 18.99 0.62 -15.85
N ILE A 38 19.86 0.63 -14.84
CA ILE A 38 20.92 1.65 -14.69
C ILE A 38 22.32 1.02 -14.67
N GLY A 39 22.42 -0.31 -14.81
CA GLY A 39 23.69 -1.05 -14.73
C GLY A 39 24.39 -0.94 -13.36
N GLY A 40 23.67 -0.44 -12.34
CA GLY A 40 24.22 -0.21 -11.00
C GLY A 40 24.17 -1.48 -10.17
N VAL A 41 25.34 -1.94 -9.72
CA VAL A 41 25.48 -2.99 -8.71
C VAL A 41 25.90 -2.33 -7.40
N PHE A 42 25.02 -2.37 -6.41
CA PHE A 42 25.29 -1.81 -5.09
C PHE A 42 25.57 -2.94 -4.10
N SER A 43 26.74 -2.91 -3.48
CA SER A 43 27.08 -3.83 -2.39
C SER A 43 26.90 -3.14 -1.06
N LEU A 44 26.04 -3.69 -0.21
CA LEU A 44 25.75 -3.18 1.12
C LEU A 44 26.23 -4.17 2.19
N SER A 45 26.58 -3.62 3.35
CA SER A 45 26.65 -4.44 4.56
C SER A 45 25.24 -4.96 4.89
N LYS A 46 25.17 -6.11 5.55
CA LYS A 46 23.91 -6.72 5.98
C LYS A 46 23.06 -5.79 6.86
N ASN A 47 23.71 -5.07 7.78
CA ASN A 47 23.03 -4.09 8.64
C ASN A 47 22.50 -2.91 7.81
N SER A 48 23.30 -2.38 6.88
CA SER A 48 22.88 -1.30 5.99
C SER A 48 21.68 -1.71 5.14
N PHE A 49 21.69 -2.94 4.60
CA PHE A 49 20.56 -3.51 3.87
C PHE A 49 19.30 -3.58 4.74
N PHE A 50 19.40 -4.16 5.94
CA PHE A 50 18.27 -4.31 6.85
C PHE A 50 17.64 -2.95 7.21
N TYR A 51 18.46 -1.99 7.64
CA TYR A 51 17.97 -0.66 8.03
C TYR A 51 17.43 0.15 6.86
N LEU A 52 17.99 0.00 5.66
CA LEU A 52 17.47 0.64 4.45
C LEU A 52 16.03 0.17 4.18
N PHE A 53 15.80 -1.14 4.14
CA PHE A 53 14.46 -1.68 3.86
C PHE A 53 13.48 -1.43 5.01
N LEU A 54 13.94 -1.49 6.26
CA LEU A 54 13.13 -1.10 7.41
C LEU A 54 12.67 0.37 7.27
N ALA A 55 13.58 1.27 6.91
CA ALA A 55 13.26 2.67 6.68
C ALA A 55 12.25 2.82 5.52
N VAL A 56 12.45 2.14 4.40
CA VAL A 56 11.51 2.17 3.26
C VAL A 56 10.11 1.72 3.68
N ILE A 57 9.99 0.59 4.40
CA ILE A 57 8.70 0.06 4.87
C ILE A 57 8.00 1.08 5.78
N VAL A 58 8.73 1.63 6.76
CA VAL A 58 8.20 2.59 7.73
C VAL A 58 7.79 3.89 7.05
N VAL A 59 8.64 4.44 6.18
CA VAL A 59 8.38 5.70 5.48
C VAL A 59 7.17 5.57 4.55
N LEU A 60 7.11 4.54 3.70
CA LEU A 60 5.99 4.36 2.77
C LEU A 60 4.65 4.15 3.50
N ASN A 61 4.62 3.30 4.53
CA ASN A 61 3.40 3.09 5.30
C ASN A 61 3.02 4.33 6.14
N GLY A 62 4.01 5.03 6.71
CA GLY A 62 3.81 6.29 7.43
C GLY A 62 3.21 7.37 6.53
N MET A 63 3.76 7.55 5.32
CA MET A 63 3.21 8.46 4.31
C MET A 63 1.76 8.12 3.96
N LEU A 64 1.43 6.84 3.76
CA LEU A 64 0.05 6.41 3.49
C LEU A 64 -0.91 6.71 4.64
N LEU A 65 -0.49 6.54 5.90
CA LEU A 65 -1.32 6.87 7.06
C LEU A 65 -1.57 8.39 7.18
N ILE A 66 -0.54 9.20 6.89
CA ILE A 66 -0.64 10.65 6.84
C ILE A 66 -1.59 11.06 5.71
N LEU A 67 -1.38 10.56 4.48
CA LEU A 67 -2.25 10.83 3.33
C LEU A 67 -3.69 10.42 3.61
N GLY A 68 -3.88 9.27 4.25
CA GLY A 68 -5.18 8.75 4.68
C GLY A 68 -5.97 9.72 5.55
N THR A 69 -5.26 10.61 6.26
CA THR A 69 -5.83 11.58 7.20
C THR A 69 -5.89 12.99 6.61
N VAL A 70 -4.83 13.43 5.93
CA VAL A 70 -4.67 14.80 5.44
C VAL A 70 -5.52 15.07 4.21
N VAL A 71 -5.53 14.17 3.22
CA VAL A 71 -6.27 14.41 1.95
C VAL A 71 -7.76 14.65 2.21
N PRO A 72 -8.45 13.86 3.05
CA PRO A 72 -9.85 14.12 3.41
C PRO A 72 -10.10 15.39 4.21
N THR A 73 -9.08 16.12 4.65
CA THR A 73 -9.20 17.41 5.35
C THR A 73 -9.00 18.62 4.44
N LEU A 74 -8.57 18.41 3.19
CA LEU A 74 -8.31 19.50 2.24
C LEU A 74 -9.58 20.26 1.81
N PRO A 75 -9.52 21.57 1.59
CA PRO A 75 -10.66 22.32 1.04
C PRO A 75 -11.23 21.67 -0.23
N GLU A 76 -12.53 21.87 -0.49
CA GLU A 76 -13.26 21.18 -1.58
C GLU A 76 -12.48 21.19 -2.91
N GLN A 77 -11.94 22.35 -3.29
CA GLN A 77 -11.22 22.54 -4.54
C GLN A 77 -9.99 21.63 -4.74
N PHE A 78 -9.38 21.17 -3.65
CA PHE A 78 -8.18 20.34 -3.65
C PHE A 78 -8.45 18.85 -3.39
N LEU A 79 -9.72 18.45 -3.20
CA LEU A 79 -10.05 17.04 -3.02
C LEU A 79 -9.89 16.27 -4.33
N PRO A 80 -8.97 15.28 -4.42
CA PRO A 80 -8.69 14.54 -5.64
C PRO A 80 -9.69 13.39 -5.84
N ILE A 81 -10.99 13.69 -5.72
CA ILE A 81 -12.07 12.71 -5.83
C ILE A 81 -13.24 13.27 -6.65
N PRO A 82 -14.00 12.40 -7.34
CA PRO A 82 -15.22 12.81 -8.02
C PRO A 82 -16.25 13.32 -7.01
N LYS A 83 -17.17 14.18 -7.48
CA LYS A 83 -18.27 14.72 -6.67
C LYS A 83 -17.81 15.43 -5.38
N ARG A 84 -16.67 16.12 -5.41
CA ARG A 84 -16.07 16.86 -4.27
C ARG A 84 -17.06 17.73 -3.48
N LYS A 85 -17.96 18.46 -4.16
CA LYS A 85 -19.05 19.26 -3.53
C LYS A 85 -19.91 18.46 -2.55
N PHE A 86 -20.24 17.22 -2.91
CA PHE A 86 -21.05 16.35 -2.08
C PHE A 86 -20.29 15.89 -0.84
N TRP A 87 -19.03 15.47 -1.01
CA TRP A 87 -18.18 14.98 0.07
C TRP A 87 -17.73 16.08 1.04
N ALA A 88 -17.70 17.33 0.58
CA ALA A 88 -17.39 18.51 1.40
C ALA A 88 -18.63 19.20 2.00
N LYS A 89 -19.85 18.70 1.74
CA LYS A 89 -21.10 19.41 2.05
C LYS A 89 -21.34 19.63 3.54
N ASN A 90 -21.07 18.62 4.37
CA ASN A 90 -21.32 18.67 5.81
C ASN A 90 -20.37 17.75 6.58
N GLN A 91 -20.36 17.89 7.90
CA GLN A 91 -19.47 17.11 8.77
C GLN A 91 -19.69 15.59 8.64
N ALA A 92 -20.94 15.13 8.48
CA ALA A 92 -21.25 13.71 8.35
C ALA A 92 -20.65 13.07 7.08
N THR A 93 -20.85 13.71 5.91
CA THR A 93 -20.25 13.28 4.63
C THR A 93 -18.73 13.36 4.66
N ARG A 94 -18.18 14.36 5.35
CA ARG A 94 -16.75 14.53 5.55
C ARG A 94 -16.13 13.41 6.39
N GLN A 95 -16.78 13.02 7.49
CA GLN A 95 -16.35 11.90 8.32
C GLN A 95 -16.43 10.57 7.56
N LEU A 96 -17.46 10.38 6.74
CA LEU A 96 -17.58 9.21 5.87
C LEU A 96 -16.46 9.16 4.82
N LEU A 97 -16.14 10.29 4.19
CA LEU A 97 -15.01 10.44 3.29
C LEU A 97 -13.70 10.06 3.99
N LEU A 98 -13.42 10.65 5.16
CA LEU A 98 -12.22 10.34 5.95
C LEU A 98 -12.10 8.85 6.25
N LYS A 99 -13.19 8.23 6.73
CA LYS A 99 -13.22 6.81 7.05
C LYS A 99 -12.92 5.93 5.83
N ASN A 100 -13.54 6.21 4.70
CA ASN A 100 -13.35 5.44 3.47
C ASN A 100 -11.96 5.65 2.87
N PHE A 101 -11.45 6.88 2.89
CA PHE A 101 -10.12 7.22 2.38
C PHE A 101 -9.00 6.60 3.23
N LYS A 102 -9.15 6.55 4.56
CA LYS A 102 -8.25 5.81 5.47
C LYS A 102 -8.21 4.31 5.18
N LEU A 103 -9.29 3.72 4.69
CA LEU A 103 -9.33 2.30 4.32
C LEU A 103 -8.70 2.07 2.95
N TRP A 104 -8.96 2.97 2.01
CA TRP A 104 -8.36 2.90 0.69
C TRP A 104 -6.83 3.00 0.73
N THR A 105 -6.30 3.94 1.51
CA THR A 105 -4.84 4.09 1.72
C THR A 105 -4.21 2.86 2.38
N LYS A 106 -4.90 2.20 3.32
CA LYS A 106 -4.47 0.89 3.85
C LYS A 106 -4.47 -0.20 2.78
N GLY A 107 -5.45 -0.17 1.88
CA GLY A 107 -5.48 -1.04 0.70
C GLY A 107 -4.23 -0.88 -0.16
N ILE A 108 -3.85 0.38 -0.46
CA ILE A 108 -2.58 0.66 -1.16
C ILE A 108 -1.38 0.12 -0.38
N GLY A 109 -1.37 0.29 0.94
CA GLY A 109 -0.31 -0.23 1.81
C GLY A 109 -0.14 -1.75 1.73
N ILE A 110 -1.23 -2.51 1.52
CA ILE A 110 -1.15 -3.96 1.29
C ILE A 110 -0.33 -4.25 0.03
N PHE A 111 -0.63 -3.57 -1.07
CA PHE A 111 0.10 -3.75 -2.34
C PHE A 111 1.56 -3.32 -2.24
N ILE A 112 1.86 -2.19 -1.57
CA ILE A 112 3.24 -1.77 -1.32
C ILE A 112 4.01 -2.84 -0.56
N ASN A 113 3.44 -3.37 0.53
CA ASN A 113 4.10 -4.42 1.31
C ASN A 113 4.32 -5.69 0.49
N LEU A 114 3.36 -6.05 -0.38
CA LEU A 114 3.53 -7.17 -1.32
C LEU A 114 4.68 -6.92 -2.31
N PHE A 115 4.77 -5.74 -2.93
CA PHE A 115 5.88 -5.40 -3.82
C PHE A 115 7.23 -5.47 -3.11
N ILE A 116 7.32 -4.93 -1.90
CA ILE A 116 8.56 -5.00 -1.10
C ILE A 116 8.94 -6.46 -0.84
N MET A 117 7.99 -7.31 -0.47
CA MET A 117 8.28 -8.74 -0.26
C MET A 117 8.76 -9.43 -1.54
N VAL A 118 8.13 -9.18 -2.69
CA VAL A 118 8.59 -9.74 -3.97
C VAL A 118 10.02 -9.28 -4.28
N TYR A 119 10.31 -8.00 -4.05
CA TYR A 119 11.62 -7.44 -4.30
C TYR A 119 12.69 -8.00 -3.34
N LEU A 120 12.38 -8.17 -2.05
CA LEU A 120 13.28 -8.81 -1.09
C LEU A 120 13.61 -10.25 -1.51
N VAL A 121 12.60 -11.02 -1.93
CA VAL A 121 12.79 -12.39 -2.43
C VAL A 121 13.63 -12.40 -3.71
N SER A 122 13.47 -11.43 -4.61
CA SER A 122 14.34 -11.29 -5.79
C SER A 122 15.80 -11.09 -5.38
N ILE A 123 16.07 -10.20 -4.42
CA ILE A 123 17.42 -9.97 -3.90
C ILE A 123 17.98 -11.25 -3.28
N GLN A 124 17.17 -12.00 -2.55
CA GLN A 124 17.56 -13.28 -1.96
C GLN A 124 18.05 -14.28 -3.02
N ILE A 125 17.31 -14.42 -4.12
CA ILE A 125 17.65 -15.29 -5.24
C ILE A 125 18.94 -14.82 -5.92
N ASP A 126 19.07 -13.51 -6.16
CA ASP A 126 20.23 -12.93 -6.83
C ASP A 126 21.53 -13.05 -6.02
N ASN A 127 21.42 -13.10 -4.68
CA ASN A 127 22.54 -13.35 -3.77
C ASN A 127 22.78 -14.85 -3.51
N GLY A 128 22.07 -15.74 -4.19
CA GLY A 128 22.27 -17.19 -4.09
C GLY A 128 21.87 -17.80 -2.73
N ALA A 129 21.10 -17.06 -1.91
CA ALA A 129 20.72 -17.49 -0.57
C ALA A 129 19.63 -18.58 -0.58
N THR A 130 18.87 -18.69 -1.68
CA THR A 130 17.87 -19.74 -1.90
C THR A 130 17.85 -20.20 -3.36
N PRO A 131 17.45 -21.46 -3.63
CA PRO A 131 17.18 -21.92 -4.98
C PRO A 131 16.09 -21.05 -5.63
N LYS A 132 16.16 -20.90 -6.96
CA LYS A 132 15.19 -20.10 -7.73
C LYS A 132 13.77 -20.49 -7.36
N PHE A 133 12.99 -19.50 -6.93
CA PHE A 133 11.59 -19.66 -6.59
C PHE A 133 10.81 -20.18 -7.81
N ILE A 134 9.80 -21.01 -7.59
CA ILE A 134 9.01 -21.62 -8.68
C ILE A 134 8.27 -20.55 -9.49
N PHE A 135 7.92 -19.43 -8.85
CA PHE A 135 7.23 -18.31 -9.48
C PHE A 135 8.21 -17.22 -9.90
N ASN A 136 8.10 -16.80 -11.16
CA ASN A 136 8.84 -15.67 -11.69
C ASN A 136 8.39 -14.37 -11.00
N ALA A 137 9.31 -13.68 -10.33
CA ALA A 137 9.06 -12.42 -9.62
C ALA A 137 8.40 -11.34 -10.51
N SER A 138 8.72 -11.34 -11.81
CA SER A 138 8.09 -10.44 -12.80
C SER A 138 6.60 -10.74 -12.99
N ILE A 139 6.21 -12.02 -13.07
CA ILE A 139 4.80 -12.43 -13.17
C ILE A 139 4.05 -12.01 -11.90
N LEU A 140 4.63 -12.29 -10.73
CA LEU A 140 4.00 -11.93 -9.45
C LEU A 140 3.83 -10.42 -9.32
N SER A 141 4.85 -9.64 -9.68
CA SER A 141 4.79 -8.17 -9.72
C SER A 141 3.73 -7.65 -10.69
N THR A 142 3.58 -8.29 -11.85
CA THR A 142 2.53 -7.95 -12.84
C THR A 142 1.13 -8.21 -12.28
N VAL A 143 0.91 -9.34 -11.61
CA VAL A 143 -0.37 -9.67 -10.97
C VAL A 143 -0.70 -8.67 -9.86
N ILE A 144 0.27 -8.37 -8.98
CA ILE A 144 0.10 -7.37 -7.92
C ILE A 144 -0.22 -6.00 -8.52
N SER A 145 0.44 -5.61 -9.61
CA SER A 145 0.17 -4.35 -10.33
C SER A 145 -1.24 -4.30 -10.89
N GLY A 146 -1.70 -5.38 -11.55
CA GLY A 146 -3.08 -5.47 -12.06
C GLY A 146 -4.12 -5.35 -10.95
N LEU A 147 -3.90 -6.02 -9.81
CA LEU A 147 -4.78 -5.91 -8.64
C LEU A 147 -4.75 -4.51 -8.01
N LEU A 148 -3.59 -3.85 -7.97
CA LEU A 148 -3.48 -2.47 -7.51
C LEU A 148 -4.26 -1.52 -8.44
N VAL A 149 -4.13 -1.65 -9.76
CA VAL A 149 -4.90 -0.85 -10.72
C VAL A 149 -6.40 -1.07 -10.51
N ALA A 150 -6.84 -2.32 -10.37
CA ALA A 150 -8.24 -2.63 -10.05
C ALA A 150 -8.69 -1.97 -8.74
N TRP A 151 -7.85 -1.99 -7.69
CA TRP A 151 -8.11 -1.32 -6.42
C TRP A 151 -8.26 0.20 -6.55
N LEU A 152 -7.41 0.84 -7.36
CA LEU A 152 -7.49 2.27 -7.65
C LEU A 152 -8.78 2.61 -8.41
N ILE A 153 -9.16 1.81 -9.42
CA ILE A 153 -10.41 2.02 -10.18
C ILE A 153 -11.63 1.86 -9.26
N LEU A 154 -11.66 0.82 -8.43
CA LEU A 154 -12.75 0.59 -7.47
C LEU A 154 -12.94 1.76 -6.52
N PHE A 155 -11.86 2.44 -6.13
CA PHE A 155 -11.95 3.65 -5.32
C PHE A 155 -12.70 4.77 -6.05
N PHE A 156 -12.28 5.12 -7.28
CA PHE A 156 -12.96 6.17 -8.03
C PHE A 156 -14.41 5.82 -8.33
N ALA A 157 -14.70 4.57 -8.66
CA ALA A 157 -16.06 4.07 -8.84
C ALA A 157 -16.89 4.20 -7.55
N TRP A 158 -16.34 3.83 -6.39
CA TRP A 158 -17.02 3.92 -5.10
C TRP A 158 -17.37 5.35 -4.71
N PHE A 159 -16.44 6.30 -4.89
CA PHE A 159 -16.67 7.72 -4.63
C PHE A 159 -17.58 8.37 -5.68
N GLY A 160 -17.65 7.82 -6.89
CA GLY A 160 -18.56 8.20 -7.95
C GLY A 160 -20.00 7.73 -7.72
N ILE A 161 -20.21 6.49 -7.30
CA ILE A 161 -21.55 5.86 -7.23
C ILE A 161 -22.33 6.25 -5.97
N ASN A 162 -21.67 6.45 -4.82
CA ASN A 162 -22.33 6.60 -3.51
C ASN A 162 -23.18 7.86 -3.27
N LYS A 163 -23.44 8.69 -4.29
CA LYS A 163 -24.39 9.81 -4.19
C LYS A 163 -25.79 9.30 -3.81
N THR A 164 -26.20 8.17 -4.40
CA THR A 164 -27.51 7.54 -4.20
C THR A 164 -27.67 6.90 -2.82
N ALA A 165 -26.59 6.37 -2.25
CA ALA A 165 -26.63 5.73 -0.94
C ALA A 165 -26.70 6.75 0.21
N ALA A 166 -25.94 7.85 0.14
CA ALA A 166 -26.03 8.87 1.19
C ALA A 166 -27.24 9.81 1.02
N GLU A 167 -27.85 9.91 -0.17
CA GLU A 167 -29.20 10.46 -0.32
C GLU A 167 -30.25 9.61 0.41
N LYS A 168 -30.19 8.27 0.32
CA LYS A 168 -31.07 7.37 1.09
C LYS A 168 -30.93 7.50 2.61
N VAL A 169 -29.70 7.54 3.14
CA VAL A 169 -29.45 7.69 4.59
C VAL A 169 -30.00 9.03 5.12
N ARG A 170 -30.00 10.09 4.30
CA ARG A 170 -30.56 11.39 4.70
C ARG A 170 -32.10 11.37 4.80
N VAL A 171 -32.78 10.61 3.93
CA VAL A 171 -34.24 10.47 3.93
C VAL A 171 -34.73 9.68 5.16
N GLU A 172 -33.98 8.68 5.61
CA GLU A 172 -34.35 7.89 6.80
C GLU A 172 -34.09 8.63 8.11
N SER A 173 -33.08 9.52 8.18
CA SER A 173 -32.81 10.33 9.39
C SER A 173 -33.78 11.49 9.63
N GLN A 174 -34.66 11.77 8.65
CA GLN A 174 -35.66 12.84 8.71
C GLN A 174 -37.10 12.31 8.88
N LYS A 175 -37.26 10.99 9.02
CA LYS A 175 -38.48 10.33 9.47
C LYS A 175 -38.35 9.98 10.95
#